data_AF-A0A3M8K7G8-F1
#
_entry.id   AF-A0A3M8K7G8-F1
#
_cell.length_a   1.000
_cell.length_b   1.000
_cell.length_c   1.000
_cell.angle_alpha   90.00
_cell.angle_beta   90.00
_cell.angle_gamma   90.00
#
_symmetry.space_group_name_H-M   'P 1'
#
loop_
_entity.id
_entity.type
_entity.pdbx_description
1 polymer ?
#
loop_
_entity_poly.entity_id
_entity_poly.type
_entity_poly.pdbx_seq_one_letter_code
_entity_poly.pdbx_strand_id
1 'polypeptide(L)'
;MADFNRSDLDTPLGVRRRQVLRFDDDAVGAAAERVARFFGTGQYLMWQTVMVIIWISLNIGGFWWSWDAYPFILLNLAFSTQAAYAAPLILLAQNRQEDRDRTTVNADRRRAEETKADTEFLARELAGVRLAVGDMVSRDYLRRELDDLRSLMERMEAKLDDISADVIETAGELSEPTQGDLAEGHER
;
A
#
# COMPACT_ATOMS: atom_id res chain seq x y z
N MET A 1 10.35 -52.02 -3.85
CA MET A 1 10.86 -50.87 -3.08
C MET A 1 11.93 -50.20 -3.92
N ALA A 2 11.58 -49.13 -4.62
CA ALA A 2 12.52 -48.29 -5.35
C ALA A 2 12.49 -46.93 -4.66
N ASP A 3 13.56 -46.61 -3.95
CA ASP A 3 13.69 -45.39 -3.19
C ASP A 3 14.07 -44.23 -4.13
N PHE A 4 13.29 -43.15 -4.05
CA PHE A 4 13.51 -41.93 -4.78
C PHE A 4 14.61 -41.13 -4.09
N ASN A 5 15.80 -41.05 -4.69
CA ASN A 5 16.78 -40.03 -4.32
C ASN A 5 16.98 -39.06 -5.50
N ARG A 6 16.08 -38.09 -5.60
CA ARG A 6 16.16 -36.94 -6.51
C ARG A 6 15.91 -35.67 -5.71
N SER A 7 16.88 -35.26 -4.89
CA SER A 7 16.75 -33.97 -4.17
C SER A 7 18.07 -33.28 -3.81
N ASP A 8 19.20 -33.59 -4.46
CA ASP A 8 20.50 -33.04 -4.03
C ASP A 8 21.26 -32.25 -5.10
N LEU A 9 20.55 -31.67 -6.07
CA LEU A 9 21.14 -30.96 -7.23
C LEU A 9 20.73 -29.49 -7.35
N ASP A 10 20.30 -28.85 -6.25
CA ASP A 10 19.92 -27.44 -6.22
C ASP A 10 20.68 -26.64 -5.15
N THR A 11 22.01 -26.76 -5.16
CA THR A 11 22.87 -25.77 -4.49
C THR A 11 23.64 -25.01 -5.55
N PRO A 12 23.25 -23.77 -5.92
CA PRO A 12 24.09 -22.97 -6.80
C PRO A 12 25.42 -22.74 -6.09
N LEU A 13 26.49 -23.26 -6.69
CA LEU A 13 27.87 -22.97 -6.30
C LEU A 13 28.05 -21.46 -6.32
N GLY A 14 27.97 -20.85 -5.14
CA GLY A 14 28.27 -19.44 -4.94
C GLY A 14 29.70 -19.20 -5.39
N VAL A 15 29.85 -18.62 -6.58
CA VAL A 15 31.11 -18.11 -7.09
C VAL A 15 31.63 -17.16 -6.02
N ARG A 16 32.65 -17.64 -5.28
CA ARG A 16 33.31 -16.93 -4.20
C ARG A 16 34.00 -15.72 -4.82
N ARG A 17 33.24 -14.63 -5.00
CA ARG A 17 33.72 -13.36 -5.53
C ARG A 17 34.84 -12.91 -4.60
N ARG A 18 36.07 -12.97 -5.12
CA ARG A 18 37.30 -12.65 -4.40
C ARG A 18 37.26 -11.19 -3.96
N GLN A 19 36.74 -10.93 -2.76
CA GLN A 19 36.72 -9.62 -2.10
C GLN A 19 38.13 -9.28 -1.62
N VAL A 20 39.03 -8.94 -2.53
CA VAL A 20 40.41 -8.55 -2.16
C VAL A 20 40.56 -7.07 -1.78
N LEU A 21 39.48 -6.29 -1.87
CA LEU A 21 39.48 -4.88 -1.49
C LEU A 21 38.17 -4.54 -0.77
N ARG A 22 38.09 -4.84 0.53
CA ARG A 22 37.13 -4.16 1.41
C ARG A 22 37.64 -2.74 1.59
N PHE A 23 37.31 -1.87 0.64
CA PHE A 23 37.28 -0.44 0.93
C PHE A 23 36.19 -0.24 1.99
N ASP A 24 36.47 0.53 3.04
CA ASP A 24 35.48 0.88 4.05
C ASP A 24 34.38 1.71 3.38
N ASP A 25 33.30 1.03 2.98
CA ASP A 25 32.14 1.61 2.30
C ASP A 25 31.49 2.72 3.13
N ASP A 26 31.63 2.65 4.45
CA ASP A 26 31.12 3.63 5.40
C ASP A 26 31.94 4.93 5.40
N ALA A 27 33.27 4.84 5.40
CA ALA A 27 34.15 6.00 5.36
C ALA A 27 34.06 6.73 4.01
N VAL A 28 33.97 5.97 2.92
CA VAL A 28 33.77 6.51 1.57
C VAL A 28 32.36 7.10 1.41
N GLY A 29 31.35 6.47 2.01
CA GLY A 29 29.97 6.98 2.03
C GLY A 29 29.86 8.34 2.72
N ALA A 30 30.47 8.50 3.89
CA ALA A 30 30.50 9.77 4.61
C ALA A 30 31.28 10.87 3.86
N ALA A 31 32.38 10.52 3.19
CA ALA A 31 33.11 11.45 2.33
C ALA A 31 32.28 11.89 1.12
N ALA A 32 31.59 10.94 0.47
CA ALA A 32 30.71 11.22 -0.66
C ALA A 32 29.52 12.12 -0.27
N GLU A 33 28.92 11.90 0.90
CA GLU A 33 27.86 12.75 1.46
C GLU A 33 28.32 14.20 1.64
N ARG A 34 29.56 14.39 2.12
CA ARG A 34 30.16 15.72 2.31
C ARG A 34 30.48 16.39 0.98
N VAL A 35 30.98 15.62 0.02
CA VAL A 35 31.28 16.09 -1.35
C VAL A 35 29.99 16.45 -2.09
N ALA A 36 28.94 15.65 -1.99
CA ALA A 36 27.64 15.90 -2.60
C ALA A 36 27.01 17.20 -2.08
N ARG A 37 27.04 17.42 -0.76
CA ARG A 37 26.59 18.68 -0.16
C ARG A 37 27.43 19.88 -0.62
N PHE A 38 28.75 19.70 -0.78
CA PHE A 38 29.65 20.74 -1.23
C PHE A 38 29.41 21.18 -2.69
N PHE A 39 29.17 20.22 -3.61
CA PHE A 39 28.85 20.52 -5.00
C PHE A 39 27.41 21.03 -5.20
N GLY A 40 26.45 20.59 -4.36
CA GLY A 40 25.04 20.95 -4.48
C GLY A 40 24.68 22.40 -4.10
N THR A 41 25.47 23.07 -3.25
CA THR A 41 25.16 24.42 -2.74
C THR A 41 25.71 25.56 -3.61
N GLY A 42 26.34 25.28 -4.76
CA GLY A 42 26.92 26.31 -5.66
C GLY A 42 28.16 27.04 -5.10
N GLN A 43 28.51 26.81 -3.84
CA GLN A 43 29.67 27.39 -3.15
C GLN A 43 31.00 26.99 -3.80
N TYR A 44 31.07 25.78 -4.38
CA TYR A 44 32.24 25.33 -5.13
C TYR A 44 32.55 26.25 -6.32
N LEU A 45 31.54 26.60 -7.11
CA LEU A 45 31.69 27.48 -8.27
C LEU A 45 32.16 28.87 -7.84
N MET A 46 31.61 29.41 -6.75
CA MET A 46 32.03 30.69 -6.19
C MET A 46 33.51 30.69 -5.81
N TRP A 47 33.98 29.67 -5.05
CA TRP A 47 35.38 29.54 -4.68
C TRP A 47 36.30 29.35 -5.90
N GLN A 48 35.87 28.55 -6.87
CA GLN A 48 36.62 28.32 -8.11
C GLN A 48 36.79 29.62 -8.91
N THR A 49 35.73 30.42 -9.06
CA THR A 49 35.79 31.72 -9.75
C THR A 49 36.69 32.70 -9.01
N VAL A 50 36.59 32.79 -7.67
CA VAL A 50 37.46 33.67 -6.86
C VAL A 50 38.93 33.27 -7.03
N MET A 51 39.24 31.97 -6.99
CA MET A 51 40.60 31.46 -7.20
C MET A 51 41.16 31.86 -8.58
N VAL A 52 40.36 31.73 -9.63
CA VAL A 52 40.74 32.14 -11.00
C VAL A 52 40.98 33.65 -11.07
N ILE A 53 40.11 34.46 -10.48
CA ILE A 53 40.27 35.93 -10.45
C ILE A 53 41.58 36.30 -9.73
N ILE A 54 41.84 35.71 -8.56
CA ILE A 54 43.08 35.95 -7.80
C ILE A 54 44.31 35.56 -8.64
N TRP A 55 44.27 34.41 -9.32
CA TRP A 55 45.37 33.97 -10.18
C TRP A 55 45.67 34.97 -11.30
N ILE A 56 44.62 35.43 -12.00
CA ILE A 56 44.74 36.43 -13.06
C ILE A 56 45.27 37.75 -12.48
N SER A 57 44.73 38.20 -11.34
CA SER A 57 45.18 39.45 -10.69
C SER A 57 46.64 39.40 -10.23
N LEU A 58 47.10 38.28 -9.66
CA LEU A 58 48.50 38.08 -9.26
C LEU A 58 49.43 38.07 -10.48
N ASN A 59 48.98 37.49 -11.59
CA ASN A 59 49.76 37.41 -12.82
C ASN A 59 49.90 38.78 -13.51
N ILE A 60 48.81 39.55 -13.61
CA ILE A 60 48.80 40.92 -14.17
C ILE A 60 49.52 41.91 -13.26
N GLY A 61 49.47 41.71 -11.94
CA GLY A 61 50.13 42.53 -10.93
C GLY A 61 51.66 42.53 -10.99
N GLY A 62 52.26 41.74 -11.89
CA GLY A 62 53.65 41.91 -12.28
C GLY A 62 54.63 41.65 -11.14
N PHE A 63 54.59 40.46 -10.54
CA PHE A 63 55.64 39.98 -9.64
C PHE A 63 56.92 39.64 -10.44
N TRP A 64 57.51 40.64 -11.10
CA TRP A 64 58.80 40.69 -11.82
C TRP A 64 59.11 39.64 -12.88
N TRP A 65 58.30 38.59 -13.00
CA TRP A 65 58.43 37.50 -13.92
C TRP A 65 57.00 37.07 -14.23
N SER A 66 56.53 37.29 -15.46
CA SER A 66 55.19 36.86 -15.88
C SER A 66 55.16 35.33 -15.92
N TRP A 67 54.94 34.69 -14.77
CA TRP A 67 55.00 33.22 -14.61
C TRP A 67 54.01 32.49 -15.51
N ASP A 68 52.93 33.16 -15.94
CA ASP A 68 51.91 32.61 -16.84
C ASP A 68 51.39 33.71 -17.78
N ALA A 69 52.20 34.13 -18.76
CA ALA A 69 51.84 35.18 -19.71
C ALA A 69 50.61 34.77 -20.56
N TYR A 70 49.85 35.76 -21.04
CA TYR A 70 48.68 35.55 -21.91
C TYR A 70 49.07 34.64 -23.09
N PRO A 71 48.43 33.47 -23.31
CA PRO A 71 47.06 33.07 -22.93
C PRO A 71 46.92 32.12 -21.69
N PHE A 72 47.70 32.31 -20.63
CA PHE A 72 47.60 31.55 -19.36
C PHE A 72 47.70 30.00 -19.53
N ILE A 73 48.84 29.53 -20.04
CA ILE A 73 49.07 28.11 -20.35
C ILE A 73 49.02 27.22 -19.10
N LEU A 74 49.50 27.71 -17.96
CA LEU A 74 49.53 26.93 -16.71
C LEU A 74 48.13 26.77 -16.13
N LEU A 75 47.33 27.83 -16.16
CA LEU A 75 45.93 27.76 -15.75
C LEU A 75 45.17 26.76 -16.63
N ASN A 76 45.36 26.83 -17.95
CA ASN A 76 44.72 25.90 -18.88
C ASN A 76 45.14 24.44 -18.65
N LEU A 77 46.44 24.20 -18.42
CA LEU A 77 46.96 22.87 -18.09
C LEU A 77 46.37 22.32 -16.79
N ALA A 78 46.24 23.17 -15.76
CA ALA A 78 45.63 22.81 -14.50
C ALA A 78 44.15 22.43 -14.67
N PHE A 79 43.37 23.23 -15.39
CA PHE A 79 41.97 22.92 -15.71
C PHE A 79 41.84 21.64 -16.53
N SER A 80 42.74 21.41 -17.49
CA SER A 80 42.74 20.19 -18.30
C SER A 80 42.98 18.94 -17.45
N THR A 81 43.93 19.02 -16.52
CA THR A 81 44.22 17.93 -15.58
C THR A 81 43.09 17.73 -14.56
N GLN A 82 42.50 18.83 -14.08
CA GLN A 82 41.34 18.81 -13.19
C GLN A 82 40.15 18.09 -13.83
N ALA A 83 39.83 18.41 -15.09
CA ALA A 83 38.77 17.74 -15.83
C ALA A 83 39.09 16.25 -16.06
N ALA A 84 40.34 15.93 -16.40
CA ALA A 84 40.78 14.55 -16.61
C ALA A 84 40.64 13.69 -15.34
N TYR A 85 40.89 14.24 -14.15
CA TYR A 85 40.72 13.53 -12.88
C TYR A 85 39.26 13.55 -12.37
N ALA A 86 38.46 14.53 -12.77
CA ALA A 86 37.04 14.58 -12.44
C ALA A 86 36.26 13.42 -13.07
N ALA A 87 36.56 13.07 -14.33
CA ALA A 87 35.86 12.00 -15.05
C ALA A 87 35.85 10.63 -14.30
N PRO A 88 36.97 10.07 -13.83
CA PRO A 88 36.97 8.81 -13.09
C PRO A 88 36.31 8.93 -11.71
N LEU A 89 36.43 10.07 -11.02
CA LEU A 89 35.73 10.30 -9.75
C LEU A 89 34.22 10.34 -9.93
N ILE A 90 33.74 11.00 -10.98
CA ILE A 90 32.32 11.05 -11.34
C ILE A 90 31.83 9.64 -11.68
N LEU A 91 32.60 8.85 -12.43
CA LEU A 91 32.25 7.47 -12.77
C LEU A 91 32.12 6.59 -11.52
N LEU A 92 33.04 6.72 -10.56
CA LEU A 92 32.95 6.03 -9.27
C LEU A 92 31.73 6.46 -8.44
N ALA A 93 31.42 7.76 -8.45
CA ALA A 93 30.22 8.28 -7.78
C ALA A 93 28.94 7.76 -8.45
N GLN A 94 28.93 7.69 -9.79
CA GLN A 94 27.80 7.20 -10.59
C GLN A 94 27.55 5.70 -10.38
N ASN A 95 28.58 4.85 -10.41
CA ASN A 95 28.42 3.42 -10.15
C ASN A 95 27.75 3.15 -8.78
N ARG A 96 28.10 3.93 -7.75
CA ARG A 96 27.47 3.81 -6.43
C ARG A 96 26.02 4.30 -6.39
N GLN A 97 25.71 5.35 -7.14
CA GLN A 97 24.32 5.81 -7.29
C GLN A 97 23.50 4.73 -7.99
N GLU A 98 24.00 4.18 -9.09
CA GLU A 98 23.34 3.11 -9.84
C GLU A 98 23.12 1.85 -8.99
N ASP A 99 24.10 1.46 -8.17
CA ASP A 99 23.95 0.33 -7.23
C ASP A 99 22.84 0.58 -6.19
N ARG A 100 22.78 1.78 -5.59
CA ARG A 100 21.71 2.16 -4.64
C ARG A 100 20.35 2.19 -5.34
N ASP A 101 20.28 2.80 -6.52
CA ASP A 101 19.05 2.87 -7.31
C ASP A 101 18.56 1.48 -7.67
N ARG A 102 19.46 0.58 -8.06
CA ARG A 102 19.15 -0.82 -8.34
C ARG A 102 18.58 -1.55 -7.13
N THR A 103 19.14 -1.36 -5.93
CA THR A 103 18.60 -1.97 -4.71
C THR A 103 17.19 -1.45 -4.40
N THR A 104 16.96 -0.15 -4.59
CA THR A 104 15.67 0.49 -4.37
C THR A 104 14.62 -0.03 -5.35
N VAL A 105 14.96 -0.10 -6.64
CA VAL A 105 14.07 -0.64 -7.69
C VAL A 105 13.73 -2.12 -7.45
N ASN A 106 14.69 -2.93 -7.01
CA ASN A 106 14.41 -4.34 -6.71
C ASN A 106 13.51 -4.51 -5.49
N ALA A 107 13.69 -3.71 -4.44
CA ALA A 107 12.82 -3.72 -3.27
C ALA A 107 11.39 -3.28 -3.64
N ASP A 108 11.27 -2.26 -4.49
CA ASP A 108 9.98 -1.77 -4.98
C ASP A 108 9.25 -2.83 -5.81
N ARG A 109 9.95 -3.51 -6.73
CA ARG A 109 9.38 -4.63 -7.50
C ARG A 109 8.85 -5.74 -6.61
N ARG A 110 9.59 -6.14 -5.57
CA ARG A 110 9.13 -7.17 -4.61
C ARG A 110 7.87 -6.73 -3.88
N ARG A 111 7.83 -5.49 -3.39
CA ARG A 111 6.62 -4.94 -2.74
C ARG A 111 5.42 -4.90 -3.68
N ALA A 112 5.64 -4.57 -4.96
CA ALA A 112 4.58 -4.58 -5.95
C ALA A 112 4.05 -5.99 -6.22
N GLU A 113 4.93 -7.00 -6.28
CA GLU A 113 4.53 -8.41 -6.39
C GLU A 113 3.75 -8.89 -5.17
N GLU A 114 4.20 -8.56 -3.95
CA GLU A 114 3.50 -8.87 -2.69
C GLU A 114 2.12 -8.21 -2.64
N THR A 115 2.04 -6.91 -2.93
CA THR A 115 0.77 -6.15 -2.94
C THR A 115 -0.21 -6.71 -3.96
N LYS A 116 0.29 -7.14 -5.13
CA LYS A 116 -0.53 -7.79 -6.15
C LYS A 116 -1.08 -9.12 -5.64
N ALA A 117 -0.25 -9.96 -5.03
CA ALA A 117 -0.66 -11.25 -4.48
C ALA A 117 -1.69 -11.08 -3.34
N ASP A 118 -1.49 -10.11 -2.44
CA ASP A 118 -2.44 -9.79 -1.37
C ASP A 118 -3.77 -9.31 -1.94
N THR A 119 -3.75 -8.48 -2.98
CA THR A 119 -4.97 -8.02 -3.65
C THR A 119 -5.71 -9.16 -4.32
N GLU A 120 -5.00 -10.07 -5.01
CA GLU A 120 -5.59 -11.27 -5.62
C GLU A 120 -6.17 -12.21 -4.57
N PHE A 121 -5.49 -12.37 -3.43
CA PHE A 121 -5.98 -13.15 -2.31
C PHE A 121 -7.27 -12.55 -1.73
N LEU A 122 -7.26 -11.26 -1.40
CA LEU A 122 -8.45 -10.55 -0.88
C LEU A 122 -9.62 -10.60 -1.87
N ALA A 123 -9.36 -10.47 -3.17
CA ALA A 123 -10.39 -10.58 -4.20
C ALA A 123 -11.01 -11.98 -4.25
N ARG A 124 -10.19 -13.04 -4.12
CA ARG A 124 -10.67 -14.43 -4.08
C ARG A 124 -11.45 -14.72 -2.80
N GLU A 125 -10.96 -14.27 -1.65
CA GLU A 125 -11.67 -14.38 -0.37
C GLU A 125 -13.01 -13.64 -0.42
N LEU A 126 -13.03 -12.41 -0.92
CA LEU A 126 -14.26 -11.63 -1.09
C LEU A 126 -15.26 -12.32 -2.03
N ALA A 127 -14.79 -12.92 -3.12
CA ALA A 127 -15.64 -13.70 -4.01
C ALA A 127 -16.23 -14.94 -3.31
N GLY A 128 -15.43 -15.66 -2.52
CA GLY A 128 -15.89 -16.79 -1.70
C GLY A 128 -16.93 -16.37 -0.67
N VAL A 129 -16.68 -15.28 0.07
CA VAL A 129 -17.62 -14.70 1.03
C VAL A 129 -18.92 -14.28 0.34
N ARG A 130 -18.83 -13.63 -0.83
CA ARG A 130 -20.00 -13.21 -1.61
C ARG A 130 -20.87 -14.39 -2.03
N LEU A 131 -20.27 -15.50 -2.45
CA LEU A 131 -20.99 -16.72 -2.79
C LEU A 131 -21.68 -17.32 -1.55
N ALA A 132 -20.96 -17.43 -0.43
CA ALA A 132 -21.51 -17.96 0.82
C ALA A 132 -22.67 -17.11 1.37
N VAL A 133 -22.56 -15.77 1.31
CA VAL A 133 -23.65 -14.85 1.70
C VAL A 133 -24.80 -14.89 0.70
N GLY A 134 -24.50 -15.00 -0.59
CA GLY A 134 -25.51 -15.12 -1.66
C GLY A 134 -26.39 -16.35 -1.51
N ASP A 135 -25.83 -17.48 -1.08
CA ASP A 135 -26.60 -18.71 -0.81
C ASP A 135 -27.41 -18.63 0.49
N MET A 136 -26.88 -17.96 1.53
CA MET A 136 -27.54 -17.87 2.85
C MET A 136 -28.69 -16.84 2.88
N VAL A 137 -28.59 -15.76 2.11
CA VAL A 137 -29.67 -14.77 1.92
C VAL A 137 -30.40 -15.07 0.60
N SER A 138 -30.82 -16.31 0.42
CA SER A 138 -31.58 -16.66 -0.78
C SER A 138 -32.95 -15.98 -0.77
N ARG A 139 -33.40 -15.53 -1.94
CA ARG A 139 -34.73 -14.93 -2.14
C ARG A 139 -35.85 -15.82 -1.59
N ASP A 140 -35.65 -17.13 -1.60
CA ASP A 140 -36.58 -18.11 -1.09
C ASP A 140 -36.64 -18.13 0.43
N TYR A 141 -35.51 -17.93 1.14
CA TYR A 141 -35.51 -17.74 2.59
C TYR A 141 -36.24 -16.46 2.99
N LEU A 142 -35.92 -15.33 2.34
CA LEU A 142 -36.63 -14.05 2.54
C LEU A 142 -38.13 -14.16 2.24
N ARG A 143 -38.52 -14.87 1.18
CA ARG A 143 -39.93 -15.13 0.87
C ARG A 143 -40.60 -15.97 1.94
N ARG A 144 -39.95 -17.04 2.38
CA ARG A 144 -40.50 -17.95 3.39
C ARG A 144 -40.70 -17.22 4.72
N GLU A 145 -39.74 -16.40 5.14
CA GLU A 145 -39.84 -15.60 6.36
C GLU A 145 -40.94 -14.52 6.24
N LEU A 146 -41.09 -13.89 5.07
CA LEU A 146 -42.18 -12.95 4.80
C LEU A 146 -43.56 -13.63 4.80
N ASP A 147 -43.66 -14.83 4.23
CA ASP A 147 -44.90 -15.63 4.24
C ASP A 147 -45.25 -16.11 5.65
N ASP A 148 -44.26 -16.54 6.43
CA ASP A 148 -44.44 -16.91 7.83
C ASP A 148 -44.91 -15.71 8.66
N LEU A 149 -44.27 -14.54 8.52
CA LEU A 149 -44.72 -13.28 9.14
C LEU A 149 -46.15 -12.91 8.75
N ARG A 150 -46.51 -13.07 7.47
CA ARG A 150 -47.87 -12.81 6.98
C ARG A 150 -48.89 -13.76 7.60
N SER A 151 -48.58 -15.05 7.65
CA SER A 151 -49.45 -16.06 8.25
C SER A 151 -49.66 -15.82 9.75
N LEU A 152 -48.63 -15.32 10.44
CA LEU A 152 -48.68 -15.02 11.87
C LEU A 152 -49.56 -13.81 12.14
N MET A 153 -49.48 -12.76 11.30
CA MET A 153 -50.42 -11.64 11.35
C MET A 153 -51.87 -12.09 11.11
N GLU A 154 -52.12 -12.92 10.10
CA GLU A 154 -53.46 -13.40 9.75
C GLU A 154 -54.09 -14.25 10.89
N ARG A 155 -53.28 -15.07 11.57
CA ARG A 155 -53.72 -15.80 12.77
C ARG A 155 -54.03 -14.88 13.95
N MET A 156 -53.26 -13.80 14.12
CA MET A 156 -53.54 -12.81 15.16
C MET A 156 -54.83 -12.04 14.86
N GLU A 157 -55.05 -11.66 13.60
CA GLU A 157 -56.28 -11.00 13.14
C GLU A 157 -57.50 -11.90 13.34
N ALA A 158 -57.43 -13.17 12.92
CA ALA A 158 -58.51 -14.13 13.13
C ALA A 158 -58.83 -14.37 14.62
N LYS A 159 -57.81 -14.42 15.48
CA LYS A 159 -58.02 -14.49 16.93
C LYS A 159 -58.66 -13.23 17.49
N LEU A 160 -58.30 -12.06 16.97
CA LEU A 160 -58.93 -10.80 17.38
C LEU A 160 -60.41 -10.78 16.97
N ASP A 161 -60.72 -11.22 15.76
CA ASP A 161 -62.10 -11.29 15.25
C ASP A 161 -62.96 -12.28 16.05
N ASP A 162 -62.43 -13.47 16.37
CA ASP A 162 -63.12 -14.48 17.18
C ASP A 162 -63.43 -13.95 18.59
N ILE A 163 -62.45 -13.30 19.24
CA ILE A 163 -62.66 -12.61 20.53
C ILE A 163 -63.71 -11.49 20.39
N SER A 164 -63.71 -10.74 19.29
CA SER A 164 -64.67 -9.67 19.07
C SER A 164 -66.09 -10.21 18.85
N ALA A 165 -66.24 -11.35 18.16
CA ALA A 165 -67.51 -12.02 17.93
C ALA A 165 -68.08 -12.61 19.23
N ASP A 166 -67.25 -13.29 20.03
CA ASP A 166 -67.63 -13.86 21.33
C ASP A 166 -68.10 -12.78 22.32
N VAL A 167 -67.47 -11.59 22.28
CA VAL A 167 -67.89 -10.42 23.05
C VAL A 167 -69.24 -9.87 22.57
N ILE A 168 -69.50 -9.85 21.26
CA ILE A 168 -70.77 -9.38 20.68
C ILE A 168 -71.91 -10.37 21.00
N GLU A 169 -71.67 -11.68 20.89
CA GLU A 169 -72.63 -12.74 21.24
C GLU A 169 -72.97 -12.68 22.72
N THR A 170 -71.95 -12.62 23.59
CA THR A 170 -72.14 -12.47 25.04
C THR A 170 -72.93 -11.20 25.38
N ALA A 171 -72.65 -10.08 24.71
CA ALA A 171 -73.40 -8.84 24.89
C ALA A 171 -74.85 -8.93 24.38
N GLY A 172 -75.09 -9.73 23.34
CA GLY A 172 -76.41 -10.01 22.77
C GLY A 172 -77.28 -10.87 23.69
N GLU A 173 -76.74 -11.96 24.24
CA GLU A 173 -77.45 -12.84 25.19
C GLU A 173 -77.87 -12.10 26.48
N LEU A 174 -77.08 -11.12 26.94
CA LEU A 174 -77.42 -10.25 28.07
C LEU A 174 -78.58 -9.27 27.79
N SER A 175 -79.03 -9.15 26.54
CA SER A 175 -80.07 -8.20 26.12
C SER A 175 -81.44 -8.82 25.80
N GLU A 176 -81.58 -10.16 25.80
CA GLU A 176 -82.89 -10.81 25.69
C GLU A 176 -83.60 -10.83 27.06
N PRO A 177 -84.71 -10.08 27.26
CA PRO A 177 -85.50 -10.25 28.46
C PRO A 177 -86.19 -11.61 28.37
N THR A 178 -85.86 -12.51 29.29
CA THR A 178 -86.51 -13.81 29.46
C THR A 178 -87.99 -13.57 29.76
N GLN A 179 -88.82 -13.51 28.73
CA GLN A 179 -90.27 -13.39 28.89
C GLN A 179 -90.80 -14.75 29.35
N GLY A 180 -90.85 -14.90 30.67
CA GLY A 180 -91.30 -16.09 31.38
C GLY A 180 -92.69 -16.54 30.92
N ASP A 181 -92.72 -17.79 30.49
CA ASP A 181 -93.89 -18.61 30.26
C ASP A 181 -94.74 -18.68 31.54
N LEU A 182 -95.83 -17.92 31.57
CA LEU A 182 -96.89 -18.08 32.56
C LEU A 182 -97.86 -19.16 32.06
N ALA A 183 -97.54 -20.40 32.41
CA ALA A 183 -98.50 -21.48 32.42
C ALA A 183 -99.54 -21.24 33.53
N GLU A 184 -100.65 -20.58 33.20
CA GLU A 184 -101.93 -20.73 33.93
C GLU A 184 -102.71 -21.84 33.19
N GLY A 185 -103.12 -22.96 33.80
CA GLY A 185 -103.59 -23.12 35.16
C GLY A 185 -105.12 -23.28 35.16
N HIS A 186 -105.58 -24.52 34.94
CA HIS A 186 -106.81 -25.11 35.50
C HIS A 186 -108.16 -24.36 35.36
N GLU A 187 -109.15 -24.96 34.68
CA GLU A 187 -110.40 -25.46 35.27
C GLU A 187 -111.51 -25.76 34.22
N ARG A 188 -112.01 -27.00 34.32
CA ARG A 188 -113.35 -27.54 33.98
C ARG A 188 -113.81 -27.69 32.53
#